data_AF-A0A7S0KHK0-F1
#
_entry.id   AF-A0A7S0KHK0-F1
#
_cell.length_a   1.000
_cell.length_b   1.000
_cell.length_c   1.000
_cell.angle_alpha   90.00
_cell.angle_beta   90.00
_cell.angle_gamma   90.00
#
_symmetry.space_group_name_H-M   'P 1'
#
loop_
_entity.id
_entity.type
_entity.pdbx_description
1 polymer ?
#
loop_
_entity_poly.entity_id
_entity_poly.type
_entity_poly.pdbx_seq_one_letter_code
_entity_poly.pdbx_strand_id
1 'polypeptide(L)'
;RVCVRRAMLLRLARTPTRRTHTRASSTDDAHARIATLTALPPPVVASLLSREDCPDAKALFTRMTLLRRLVPRADTAHMVSIEPMLLLEPDDEAVEYSARDALQTLSAFVGWPNVVEFIVQEEPSLLLGSNGQMRLEELRDAAEYYRENLAAVAGDGREWLDVNAQRYVSNFFVQYY
;
A
#
# COMPACT_ATOMS: atom_id res chain seq x y z
N ARG A 1 -60.64 -40.27 -51.84
CA ARG A 1 -59.41 -39.79 -52.50
C ARG A 1 -58.93 -38.53 -51.77
N VAL A 2 -57.71 -38.60 -51.20
CA VAL A 2 -56.78 -37.50 -50.85
C VAL A 2 -57.22 -36.53 -49.73
N CYS A 3 -56.82 -36.76 -48.46
CA CYS A 3 -55.59 -36.25 -47.78
C CYS A 3 -55.65 -34.77 -47.36
N VAL A 4 -55.90 -34.50 -46.08
CA VAL A 4 -55.42 -33.29 -45.38
C VAL A 4 -54.99 -33.64 -43.94
N ARG A 5 -53.70 -33.45 -43.68
CA ARG A 5 -53.02 -33.50 -42.37
C ARG A 5 -53.47 -32.34 -41.48
N ARG A 6 -53.48 -32.54 -40.14
CA ARG A 6 -52.58 -31.79 -39.23
C ARG A 6 -52.71 -32.24 -37.78
N ALA A 7 -51.56 -32.57 -37.22
CA ALA A 7 -51.32 -32.85 -35.82
C ALA A 7 -51.57 -31.62 -34.94
N MET A 8 -52.27 -31.82 -33.83
CA MET A 8 -52.49 -30.81 -32.79
C MET A 8 -51.33 -30.89 -31.80
N LEU A 9 -50.31 -30.05 -32.01
CA LEU A 9 -49.22 -29.80 -31.07
C LEU A 9 -49.73 -28.88 -29.96
N LEU A 10 -49.95 -29.43 -28.76
CA LEU A 10 -50.10 -28.65 -27.54
C LEU A 10 -48.79 -27.92 -27.25
N ARG A 11 -48.78 -26.60 -27.50
CA ARG A 11 -47.71 -25.68 -27.09
C ARG A 11 -47.70 -25.57 -25.58
N LEU A 12 -46.72 -26.20 -24.93
CA LEU A 12 -46.29 -25.80 -23.59
C LEU A 12 -45.69 -24.39 -23.70
N ALA A 13 -46.39 -23.42 -23.11
CA ALA A 13 -45.88 -22.07 -22.92
C ALA A 13 -44.67 -22.14 -21.97
N ARG A 14 -43.46 -22.08 -22.54
CA ARG A 14 -42.25 -21.78 -21.78
C ARG A 14 -42.32 -20.31 -21.36
N THR A 15 -42.77 -20.06 -20.14
CA THR A 15 -42.47 -18.82 -19.42
C THR A 15 -40.95 -18.66 -19.35
N PRO A 16 -40.36 -17.56 -19.83
CA PRO A 16 -38.96 -17.29 -19.55
C PRO A 16 -38.87 -16.95 -18.06
N THR A 17 -38.36 -17.88 -17.27
CA THR A 17 -37.79 -17.57 -15.95
C THR A 17 -36.69 -16.55 -16.18
N ARG A 18 -37.06 -15.27 -16.01
CA ARG A 18 -36.18 -14.13 -15.92
C ARG A 18 -35.23 -14.42 -14.76
N ARG A 19 -34.05 -14.96 -15.07
CA ARG A 19 -32.92 -15.00 -14.13
C ARG A 19 -32.67 -13.56 -13.74
N THR A 20 -33.18 -13.18 -12.58
CA THR A 20 -32.67 -12.05 -11.81
C THR A 20 -31.20 -12.37 -11.57
N HIS A 21 -30.33 -11.76 -12.36
CA HIS A 21 -28.92 -11.67 -12.04
C HIS A 21 -28.85 -10.94 -10.70
N THR A 22 -28.64 -11.71 -9.63
CA THR A 22 -28.26 -11.21 -8.32
C THR A 22 -26.92 -10.50 -8.52
N ARG A 23 -26.99 -9.17 -8.55
CA ARG A 23 -25.87 -8.24 -8.68
C ARG A 23 -25.09 -8.16 -7.36
N ALA A 24 -24.74 -9.31 -6.80
CA ALA A 24 -24.02 -9.47 -5.52
C ALA A 24 -22.58 -9.98 -5.71
N SER A 25 -22.13 -10.18 -6.95
CA SER A 25 -20.86 -10.86 -7.28
C SER A 25 -19.70 -9.93 -7.63
N SER A 26 -19.90 -8.60 -7.64
CA SER A 26 -18.90 -7.66 -8.17
C SER A 26 -17.96 -7.08 -7.13
N THR A 27 -18.37 -7.00 -5.87
CA THR A 27 -17.58 -6.44 -4.76
C THR A 27 -16.64 -7.47 -4.16
N ASP A 28 -17.10 -8.70 -3.90
CA ASP A 28 -16.25 -9.79 -3.39
C ASP A 28 -15.08 -10.14 -4.33
N ASP A 29 -15.32 -10.05 -5.64
CA ASP A 29 -14.28 -10.28 -6.66
C ASP A 29 -13.26 -9.13 -6.73
N ALA A 30 -13.70 -7.89 -6.47
CA ALA A 30 -12.80 -6.73 -6.38
C ALA A 30 -11.90 -6.78 -5.14
N HIS A 31 -12.45 -7.20 -3.99
CA HIS A 31 -11.70 -7.38 -2.74
C HIS A 31 -10.59 -8.42 -2.91
N ALA A 32 -10.94 -9.58 -3.48
CA ALA A 32 -9.99 -10.67 -3.72
C ALA A 32 -8.89 -10.26 -4.72
N ARG A 33 -9.25 -9.54 -5.79
CA ARG A 33 -8.28 -9.03 -6.77
C ARG A 33 -7.32 -8.01 -6.17
N ILE A 34 -7.81 -7.04 -5.39
CA ILE A 34 -6.95 -6.03 -4.76
C ILE A 34 -6.00 -6.71 -3.78
N ALA A 35 -6.51 -7.57 -2.90
CA ALA A 35 -5.67 -8.31 -1.96
C ALA A 35 -4.57 -9.14 -2.68
N THR A 36 -4.93 -9.78 -3.79
CA THR A 36 -3.97 -10.56 -4.60
C THR A 36 -2.89 -9.67 -5.23
N LEU A 37 -3.27 -8.49 -5.74
CA LEU A 37 -2.37 -7.61 -6.47
C LEU A 37 -1.47 -6.78 -5.56
N THR A 38 -1.94 -6.43 -4.37
CA THR A 38 -1.24 -5.51 -3.46
C THR A 38 -0.57 -6.22 -2.27
N ALA A 39 -0.96 -7.47 -1.97
CA ALA A 39 -0.54 -8.22 -0.78
C ALA A 39 -0.83 -7.48 0.54
N LEU A 40 -1.84 -6.59 0.53
CA LEU A 40 -2.22 -5.83 1.72
C LEU A 40 -2.94 -6.72 2.75
N PRO A 41 -2.79 -6.43 4.05
CA PRO A 41 -3.53 -7.13 5.09
C PRO A 41 -5.05 -7.00 4.89
N PRO A 42 -5.84 -8.06 5.15
CA PRO A 42 -7.30 -8.01 5.05
C PRO A 42 -7.99 -6.81 5.73
N PRO A 43 -7.61 -6.38 6.96
CA PRO A 43 -8.25 -5.22 7.60
C PRO A 43 -7.98 -3.91 6.83
N VAL A 44 -6.79 -3.76 6.25
CA VAL A 44 -6.43 -2.58 5.45
C VAL A 44 -7.26 -2.55 4.16
N VAL A 45 -7.36 -3.70 3.47
CA VAL A 45 -8.19 -3.83 2.26
C VAL A 45 -9.66 -3.49 2.56
N ALA A 46 -10.20 -4.00 3.66
CA ALA A 46 -11.57 -3.70 4.08
C ALA A 46 -11.76 -2.20 4.37
N SER A 47 -10.80 -1.56 5.05
CA SER A 47 -10.84 -0.13 5.33
C SER A 47 -10.79 0.71 4.06
N LEU A 48 -9.90 0.38 3.10
CA LEU A 48 -9.80 1.09 1.82
C LEU A 48 -11.12 1.03 1.05
N LEU A 49 -11.71 -0.16 0.95
CA LEU A 49 -12.91 -0.42 0.17
C LEU A 49 -14.20 0.12 0.81
N SER A 50 -14.15 0.46 2.10
CA SER A 50 -15.25 1.14 2.77
C SER A 50 -15.35 2.63 2.44
N ARG A 51 -14.33 3.22 1.80
CA ARG A 51 -14.32 4.64 1.44
C ARG A 51 -14.98 4.86 0.09
N GLU A 52 -15.83 5.87 0.01
CA GLU A 52 -16.51 6.25 -1.24
C GLU A 52 -15.50 6.67 -2.33
N ASP A 53 -14.38 7.27 -1.92
CA ASP A 53 -13.31 7.74 -2.82
C ASP A 53 -12.18 6.71 -3.03
N CYS A 54 -12.42 5.41 -2.77
CA CYS A 54 -11.40 4.39 -2.98
C CYS A 54 -10.97 4.35 -4.46
N PRO A 55 -9.66 4.50 -4.76
CA PRO A 55 -9.18 4.36 -6.12
C PRO A 55 -9.45 2.96 -6.67
N ASP A 56 -9.51 2.85 -7.99
CA ASP A 56 -9.67 1.54 -8.63
C ASP A 56 -8.45 0.63 -8.42
N ALA A 57 -8.62 -0.66 -8.66
CA ALA A 57 -7.56 -1.65 -8.45
C ALA A 57 -6.28 -1.35 -9.27
N LYS A 58 -6.39 -0.68 -10.43
CA LYS A 58 -5.24 -0.33 -11.27
C LYS A 58 -4.46 0.83 -10.67
N ALA A 59 -5.15 1.85 -10.16
CA ALA A 59 -4.54 2.96 -9.45
C ALA A 59 -3.81 2.48 -8.19
N LEU A 60 -4.48 1.65 -7.37
CA LEU A 60 -3.85 1.05 -6.17
C LEU A 60 -2.61 0.23 -6.52
N PHE A 61 -2.66 -0.59 -7.57
CA PHE A 61 -1.52 -1.38 -8.02
C PHE A 61 -0.36 -0.50 -8.53
N THR A 62 -0.68 0.55 -9.30
CA THR A 62 0.31 1.51 -9.79
C THR A 62 1.02 2.18 -8.61
N ARG A 63 0.25 2.67 -7.63
CA ARG A 63 0.80 3.29 -6.42
C ARG A 63 1.67 2.32 -5.61
N MET A 64 1.22 1.08 -5.39
CA MET A 64 2.03 0.08 -4.69
C MET A 64 3.35 -0.21 -5.43
N THR A 65 3.33 -0.22 -6.76
CA THR A 65 4.53 -0.40 -7.59
C THR A 65 5.46 0.81 -7.49
N LEU A 66 4.91 2.03 -7.46
CA LEU A 66 5.66 3.25 -7.21
C LEU A 66 6.37 3.19 -5.85
N LEU A 67 5.66 2.86 -4.76
CA LEU A 67 6.24 2.75 -3.42
C LEU A 67 7.40 1.74 -3.40
N ARG A 68 7.22 0.56 -3.99
CA ARG A 68 8.29 -0.46 -4.08
C ARG A 68 9.50 0.00 -4.88
N ARG A 69 9.32 0.90 -5.85
CA ARG A 69 10.43 1.49 -6.62
C ARG A 69 11.17 2.55 -5.80
N LEU A 70 10.46 3.31 -4.97
CA LEU A 70 11.01 4.39 -4.14
C LEU A 70 11.79 3.84 -2.94
N VAL A 71 11.26 2.81 -2.27
CA VAL A 71 11.85 2.17 -1.10
C VAL A 71 11.97 0.65 -1.31
N PRO A 72 12.94 0.21 -2.12
CA PRO A 72 13.01 -1.17 -2.62
C PRO A 72 13.22 -2.25 -1.55
N ARG A 73 13.76 -1.90 -0.38
CA ARG A 73 13.98 -2.85 0.71
C ARG A 73 12.87 -2.83 1.77
N ALA A 74 12.05 -1.79 1.79
CA ALA A 74 10.97 -1.64 2.77
C ALA A 74 9.76 -2.54 2.46
N ASP A 75 9.09 -3.00 3.52
CA ASP A 75 7.79 -3.65 3.42
C ASP A 75 6.69 -2.61 3.15
N THR A 76 6.33 -2.46 1.88
CA THR A 76 5.28 -1.51 1.47
C THR A 76 3.89 -1.91 1.94
N ALA A 77 3.62 -3.18 2.22
CA ALA A 77 2.34 -3.60 2.79
C ALA A 77 2.24 -3.17 4.26
N HIS A 78 3.34 -3.27 4.99
CA HIS A 78 3.44 -2.74 6.34
C HIS A 78 3.28 -1.21 6.36
N MET A 79 3.97 -0.49 5.48
CA MET A 79 3.85 0.96 5.35
C MET A 79 2.40 1.41 5.15
N VAL A 80 1.67 0.78 4.23
CA VAL A 80 0.25 1.11 3.99
C VAL A 80 -0.64 0.71 5.17
N SER A 81 -0.25 -0.29 5.96
CA SER A 81 -0.98 -0.63 7.19
C SER A 81 -0.85 0.43 8.27
N ILE A 82 0.30 1.13 8.32
CA ILE A 82 0.53 2.26 9.22
C ILE A 82 -0.14 3.52 8.66
N GLU A 83 0.08 3.82 7.39
CA GLU A 83 -0.42 5.02 6.71
C GLU A 83 -1.19 4.68 5.42
N PRO A 84 -2.49 4.35 5.53
CA PRO A 84 -3.33 4.04 4.37
C PRO A 84 -3.48 5.22 3.40
N MET A 85 -3.25 6.45 3.86
CA MET A 85 -3.41 7.66 3.04
C MET A 85 -2.40 7.73 1.89
N LEU A 86 -1.28 7.00 1.98
CA LEU A 86 -0.35 6.78 0.88
C LEU A 86 -1.02 6.24 -0.39
N LEU A 87 -2.13 5.52 -0.25
CA LEU A 87 -2.88 4.99 -1.39
C LEU A 87 -4.06 5.86 -1.81
N LEU A 88 -4.47 6.83 -0.99
CA LEU A 88 -5.78 7.47 -1.12
C LEU A 88 -5.73 8.95 -1.49
N GLU A 89 -4.77 9.72 -0.98
CA GLU A 89 -4.81 11.18 -1.05
C GLU A 89 -3.90 11.78 -2.13
N PRO A 90 -2.57 11.67 -2.03
CA PRO A 90 -1.69 12.31 -3.00
C PRO A 90 -1.80 11.61 -4.35
N ASP A 91 -1.58 12.33 -5.45
CA ASP A 91 -1.34 11.72 -6.75
C ASP A 91 0.07 11.11 -6.82
N ASP A 92 0.34 10.32 -7.87
CA ASP A 92 1.60 9.59 -8.02
C ASP A 92 2.82 10.54 -8.12
N GLU A 93 2.64 11.73 -8.70
CA GLU A 93 3.71 12.71 -8.88
C GLU A 93 4.06 13.38 -7.55
N ALA A 94 3.05 13.74 -6.76
CA ALA A 94 3.21 14.28 -5.41
C ALA A 94 3.92 13.28 -4.49
N VAL A 95 3.51 12.00 -4.49
CA VAL A 95 4.19 10.94 -3.72
C VAL A 95 5.64 10.80 -4.17
N GLU A 96 5.90 10.76 -5.48
CA GLU A 96 7.25 10.60 -6.00
C GLU A 96 8.15 11.78 -5.63
N TYR A 97 7.63 13.01 -5.68
CA TYR A 97 8.34 14.21 -5.26
C TYR A 97 8.64 14.18 -3.75
N SER A 98 7.62 14.00 -2.91
CA SER A 98 7.77 14.00 -1.46
C SER A 98 8.67 12.87 -0.98
N ALA A 99 8.57 11.68 -1.57
CA ALA A 99 9.43 10.57 -1.23
C ALA A 99 10.90 10.84 -1.58
N ARG A 100 11.18 11.42 -2.74
CA ARG A 100 12.56 11.80 -3.12
C ARG A 100 13.13 12.82 -2.15
N ASP A 101 12.36 13.84 -1.81
CA ASP A 101 12.77 14.88 -0.88
C ASP A 101 13.06 14.31 0.52
N ALA A 102 12.15 13.49 1.05
CA ALA A 102 12.32 12.83 2.35
C ALA A 102 13.54 11.89 2.36
N LEU A 103 13.69 11.03 1.34
CA LEU A 103 14.81 10.09 1.23
C LEU A 103 16.15 10.83 1.09
N GLN A 104 16.21 11.90 0.29
CA GLN A 104 17.41 12.70 0.13
C GLN A 104 17.78 13.41 1.45
N THR A 105 16.79 13.96 2.12
CA THR A 105 16.97 14.64 3.41
C THR A 105 17.45 13.68 4.48
N LEU A 106 16.79 12.54 4.67
CA LEU A 106 17.22 11.47 5.59
C LEU A 106 18.62 10.98 5.26
N SER A 107 18.92 10.75 3.97
CA SER A 107 20.24 10.30 3.54
C SER A 107 21.36 11.28 3.90
N ALA A 108 21.07 12.59 3.92
CA ALA A 108 22.07 13.61 4.23
C ALA A 108 22.56 13.54 5.69
N PHE A 109 21.70 13.17 6.64
CA PHE A 109 22.06 13.15 8.06
C PHE A 109 22.21 11.74 8.66
N VAL A 110 21.47 10.74 8.16
CA VAL A 110 21.60 9.34 8.58
C VAL A 110 22.78 8.69 7.86
N GLY A 111 22.88 8.80 6.53
CA GLY A 111 24.03 8.30 5.76
C GLY A 111 24.07 6.79 5.46
N TRP A 112 23.18 5.98 6.05
CA TRP A 112 23.08 4.53 5.75
C TRP A 112 21.76 4.19 5.05
N PRO A 113 21.79 3.74 3.79
CA PRO A 113 20.57 3.51 3.00
C PRO A 113 19.59 2.50 3.60
N ASN A 114 20.06 1.43 4.23
CA ASN A 114 19.19 0.45 4.91
C ASN A 114 18.44 1.05 6.10
N VAL A 115 19.11 1.89 6.90
CA VAL A 115 18.50 2.62 8.03
C VAL A 115 17.51 3.66 7.51
N VAL A 116 17.86 4.41 6.47
CA VAL A 116 16.97 5.40 5.84
C VAL A 116 15.68 4.76 5.35
N GLU A 117 15.78 3.68 4.58
CA GLU A 117 14.61 2.96 4.07
C GLU A 117 13.79 2.31 5.21
N PHE A 118 14.45 1.84 6.28
CA PHE A 118 13.74 1.32 7.46
C PHE A 118 13.00 2.43 8.23
N ILE A 119 13.60 3.62 8.40
CA ILE A 119 12.90 4.78 9.01
C ILE A 119 11.65 5.12 8.20
N VAL A 120 11.75 5.17 6.87
CA VAL A 120 10.59 5.42 6.01
C VAL A 120 9.54 4.30 6.11
N GLN A 121 9.97 3.05 6.31
CA GLN A 121 9.04 1.95 6.53
C GLN A 121 8.20 2.16 7.79
N GLU A 122 8.83 2.60 8.88
CA GLU A 122 8.18 2.81 10.18
C GLU A 122 7.43 4.16 10.23
N GLU A 123 7.86 5.16 9.45
CA GLU A 123 7.25 6.50 9.34
C GLU A 123 6.83 6.82 7.89
N PRO A 124 5.86 6.07 7.33
CA PRO A 124 5.43 6.26 5.95
C PRO A 124 4.75 7.61 5.68
N SER A 125 4.28 8.29 6.73
CA SER A 125 3.70 9.65 6.67
C SER A 125 4.68 10.69 6.13
N LEU A 126 5.99 10.45 6.22
CA LEU A 126 7.03 11.29 5.63
C LEU A 126 6.87 11.47 4.11
N LEU A 127 6.23 10.51 3.43
CA LEU A 127 6.02 10.55 2.00
C LEU A 127 4.75 11.32 1.58
N LEU A 128 3.98 11.86 2.54
CA LEU A 128 2.77 12.66 2.29
C LEU A 128 3.04 14.18 2.23
N GLY A 129 4.27 14.62 2.54
CA GLY A 129 4.75 16.00 2.34
C GLY A 129 4.28 17.05 3.36
N SER A 130 3.02 17.04 3.81
CA SER A 130 2.44 18.15 4.60
C SER A 130 2.85 18.17 6.08
N ASN A 131 3.10 17.02 6.70
CA ASN A 131 3.54 16.91 8.10
C ASN A 131 5.00 16.42 8.25
N GLY A 132 5.68 16.15 7.14
CA GLY A 132 7.00 15.51 7.15
C GLY A 132 8.14 16.43 7.63
N GLN A 133 8.03 17.75 7.46
CA GLN A 133 9.16 18.65 7.74
C GLN A 133 9.56 18.70 9.21
N MET A 134 8.61 18.94 10.12
CA MET A 134 8.87 18.93 11.57
C MET A 134 9.42 17.58 12.01
N ARG A 135 8.84 16.49 11.47
CA ARG A 135 9.30 15.13 11.75
C ARG A 135 10.73 14.87 11.26
N LEU A 136 11.09 15.37 10.08
CA LEU A 136 12.45 15.27 9.55
C LEU A 136 13.45 16.07 10.38
N GLU A 137 13.05 17.20 10.97
CA GLU A 137 13.88 17.96 11.90
C GLU A 137 14.14 17.19 13.21
N GLU A 138 13.10 16.60 13.80
CA GLU A 138 13.23 15.74 14.98
C GLU A 138 14.17 14.54 14.70
N LEU A 139 13.97 13.87 13.57
CA LEU A 139 14.81 12.75 13.15
C LEU A 139 16.26 13.18 12.86
N ARG A 140 16.49 14.40 12.37
CA ARG A 140 17.83 14.94 12.16
C ARG A 140 18.55 15.12 13.50
N ASP A 141 17.88 15.74 14.46
CA ASP A 141 18.45 16.02 15.78
C ASP A 141 18.70 14.69 16.53
N ALA A 142 17.78 13.72 16.42
CA ALA A 142 17.98 12.36 16.93
C ALA A 142 19.14 11.64 16.23
N ALA A 143 19.32 11.80 14.91
CA ALA A 143 20.41 11.16 14.16
C ALA A 143 21.79 11.69 14.57
N GLU A 144 21.87 12.96 14.93
CA GLU A 144 23.08 13.54 15.51
C GLU A 144 23.39 12.93 16.88
N TYR A 145 22.37 12.83 17.75
CA TYR A 145 22.53 12.27 19.10
C TYR A 145 22.90 10.77 19.09
N TYR A 146 22.28 9.97 18.23
CA TYR A 146 22.46 8.51 18.17
C TYR A 146 23.41 8.04 17.07
N ARG A 147 24.24 8.92 16.50
CA ARG A 147 25.04 8.63 15.30
C ARG A 147 25.89 7.36 15.42
N GLU A 148 26.57 7.17 16.53
CA GLU A 148 27.44 6.01 16.76
C GLU A 148 26.63 4.71 16.83
N ASN A 149 25.47 4.75 17.48
CA ASN A 149 24.58 3.60 17.59
C ASN A 149 23.98 3.25 16.22
N LEU A 150 23.56 4.26 15.44
CA LEU A 150 23.09 4.07 14.07
C LEU A 150 24.18 3.45 13.20
N ALA A 151 25.43 3.92 13.30
CA ALA A 151 26.56 3.32 12.58
C ALA A 151 26.77 1.85 12.96
N ALA A 152 26.67 1.52 14.25
CA ALA A 152 26.85 0.16 14.74
C ALA A 152 25.76 -0.80 14.23
N VAL A 153 24.50 -0.36 14.19
CA VAL A 153 23.38 -1.21 13.73
C VAL A 153 23.26 -1.25 12.20
N ALA A 154 23.72 -0.21 11.50
CA ALA A 154 23.65 -0.14 10.04
C ALA A 154 24.61 -1.09 9.33
N GLY A 155 25.73 -1.45 9.98
CA GLY A 155 26.79 -2.24 9.37
C GLY A 155 27.38 -1.55 8.13
N ASP A 156 27.37 -2.23 6.99
CA ASP A 156 27.85 -1.68 5.71
C ASP A 156 26.81 -0.82 4.96
N GLY A 157 25.58 -0.74 5.50
CA GLY A 157 24.46 0.02 4.92
C GLY A 157 23.80 -0.64 3.70
N ARG A 158 24.29 -1.80 3.24
CA ARG A 158 23.83 -2.48 2.02
C ARG A 158 22.79 -3.54 2.33
N GLU A 159 23.08 -4.39 3.31
CA GLU A 159 22.15 -5.43 3.74
C GLU A 159 20.99 -4.83 4.54
N TRP A 160 19.84 -5.50 4.50
CA TRP A 160 18.71 -5.09 5.33
C TRP A 160 19.03 -5.26 6.82
N LEU A 161 18.44 -4.42 7.66
CA LEU A 161 18.66 -4.48 9.10
C LEU A 161 18.21 -5.84 9.65
N ASP A 162 19.01 -6.44 10.53
CA ASP A 162 18.59 -7.62 11.26
C ASP A 162 17.50 -7.29 12.30
N VAL A 163 16.90 -8.31 12.90
CA VAL A 163 15.79 -8.14 13.85
C VAL A 163 16.16 -7.27 15.06
N ASN A 164 17.41 -7.33 15.53
CA ASN A 164 17.84 -6.53 16.69
C ASN A 164 18.07 -5.07 16.30
N ALA A 165 18.68 -4.84 15.13
CA ALA A 165 18.86 -3.52 14.56
C ALA A 165 17.50 -2.84 14.28
N GLN A 166 16.54 -3.56 13.69
CA GLN A 166 15.18 -3.07 13.46
C GLN A 166 14.50 -2.66 14.78
N ARG A 167 14.58 -3.49 15.82
CA ARG A 167 14.03 -3.16 17.15
C ARG A 167 14.68 -1.93 17.76
N TYR A 168 16.00 -1.78 17.61
CA TYR A 168 16.70 -0.61 18.10
C TYR A 168 16.18 0.66 17.41
N VAL A 169 16.16 0.67 16.07
CA VAL A 169 15.73 1.84 15.30
C VAL A 169 14.25 2.15 15.57
N SER A 170 13.36 1.16 15.53
CA SER A 170 11.93 1.39 15.78
C SER A 170 11.67 1.93 17.20
N ASN A 171 12.23 1.30 18.25
CA ASN A 171 11.89 1.67 19.63
C ASN A 171 12.58 2.94 20.13
N PHE A 172 13.85 3.15 19.76
CA PHE A 172 14.68 4.20 20.37
C PHE A 172 14.96 5.38 19.45
N PHE A 173 14.84 5.19 18.13
CA PHE A 173 15.08 6.24 17.16
C PHE A 173 13.78 6.80 16.60
N VAL A 174 12.85 5.93 16.19
CA VAL A 174 11.58 6.33 15.59
C VAL A 174 10.51 6.60 16.65
N GLN A 175 10.21 5.69 17.58
CA GLN A 175 9.06 5.88 18.49
C GLN A 175 9.31 6.80 19.68
N TYR A 176 10.58 7.06 20.03
CA TYR A 176 10.93 7.83 21.23
C TYR A 176 10.94 9.35 21.00
N TYR A 177 11.13 9.76 19.75
CA TYR A 177 11.04 11.14 19.28
C TYR A 177 9.86 11.26 18.35
#